data_AF-A0A061EPQ3-F1
#
_entry.id   AF-A0A061EPQ3-F1
#
_cell.length_a   1.000
_cell.length_b   1.000
_cell.length_c   1.000
_cell.angle_alpha   90.00
_cell.angle_beta   90.00
_cell.angle_gamma   90.00
#
_symmetry.space_group_name_H-M   'P 1'
#
loop_
_entity.id
_entity.type
_entity.pdbx_description
1 polymer ?
#
loop_
_entity_poly.entity_id
_entity_poly.type
_entity_poly.pdbx_seq_one_letter_code
_entity_poly.pdbx_strand_id
1 'polypeptide(L)' 'MKMKEEESIQEYTDKLLKMVNQLKMLGHEVTDQKIVNKILVSILDNFESKVTSLEDYKDLTRILVKELISTLLAFE' A
#
# COMPACT_ATOMS: atom_id res chain seq x y z
N MET A 1 -6.58 6.00 -6.78
CA MET A 1 -5.77 6.74 -5.79
C MET A 1 -4.30 6.46 -6.06
N LYS A 2 -3.44 7.47 -6.07
CA LYS A 2 -1.98 7.33 -6.06
C LYS A 2 -1.48 8.13 -4.86
N MET A 3 -0.33 7.74 -4.31
CA MET A 3 0.34 8.54 -3.27
C MET A 3 0.87 9.82 -3.93
N LYS A 4 0.77 10.95 -3.23
CA LYS A 4 1.39 12.21 -3.69
C LYS A 4 2.85 12.28 -3.27
N GLU A 5 3.66 13.12 -3.92
CA GLU A 5 5.08 13.28 -3.57
C GLU A 5 5.26 13.87 -2.16
N GLU A 6 4.37 14.76 -1.74
CA GLU A 6 4.37 15.43 -0.46
C GLU A 6 3.56 14.73 0.64
N GLU A 7 2.86 13.64 0.31
CA GLU A 7 2.06 12.86 1.24
C GLU A 7 2.92 11.81 1.93
N SER A 8 2.76 11.60 3.23
CA SER A 8 3.49 10.53 3.94
C SER A 8 2.86 9.16 3.72
N ILE A 9 3.64 8.09 3.93
CA ILE A 9 3.15 6.70 3.83
C ILE A 9 1.97 6.50 4.80
N GLN A 10 2.04 7.08 6.01
CA GLN A 10 0.95 7.02 6.98
C GLN A 10 -0.32 7.71 6.46
N GLU A 11 -0.21 8.94 5.95
CA GLU A 11 -1.37 9.67 5.42
C GLU A 11 -2.03 8.97 4.24
N TYR A 12 -1.23 8.42 3.33
CA TYR A 12 -1.70 7.66 2.19
C TYR A 12 -2.43 6.38 2.62
N THR A 13 -1.81 5.59 3.50
CA THR A 13 -2.38 4.31 3.97
C THR A 13 -3.66 4.51 4.76
N ASP A 14 -3.75 5.56 5.59
CA ASP A 14 -4.97 5.95 6.31
C ASP A 14 -6.12 6.30 5.35
N LYS A 15 -5.85 7.10 4.31
CA LYS A 15 -6.85 7.44 3.28
C LYS A 15 -7.30 6.21 2.52
N LEU A 16 -6.37 5.31 2.17
CA LEU A 16 -6.69 4.08 1.47
C LEU A 16 -7.58 3.18 2.33
N LEU A 17 -7.26 2.98 3.61
CA LEU A 17 -8.06 2.15 4.51
C LEU A 17 -9.46 2.74 4.75
N LYS A 18 -9.59 4.06 4.85
CA LYS A 18 -10.90 4.74 4.90
C LYS A 18 -11.73 4.44 3.65
N MET A 19 -11.13 4.52 2.46
CA MET A 19 -11.81 4.18 1.20
C MET A 19 -12.21 2.70 1.13
N VAL A 20 -11.32 1.80 1.54
CA VAL A 20 -11.61 0.36 1.61
C VAL A 20 -12.78 0.08 2.54
N ASN A 21 -12.82 0.72 3.71
CA ASN A 21 -13.93 0.58 4.65
C ASN A 21 -15.25 1.07 4.05
N GLN A 22 -15.25 2.21 3.34
CA GLN A 22 -16.42 2.70 2.62
C GLN A 22 -16.89 1.72 1.53
N LEU A 23 -15.96 1.16 0.74
CA LEU A 23 -16.28 0.16 -0.28
C LEU A 23 -16.90 -1.10 0.35
N LYS A 24 -16.33 -1.59 1.45
CA LYS A 24 -16.87 -2.74 2.20
C LYS A 24 -18.27 -2.44 2.74
N MET A 25 -18.53 -1.25 3.27
CA MET A 25 -19.87 -0.83 3.73
C MET A 25 -20.90 -0.79 2.61
N LEU A 26 -20.48 -0.47 1.38
CA LEU A 26 -21.33 -0.48 0.19
C LEU A 26 -21.53 -1.90 -0.39
N GLY A 27 -21.01 -2.94 0.27
CA GLY A 27 -21.14 -4.34 -0.15
C GLY A 27 -20.08 -4.79 -1.16
N HIS A 28 -19.04 -4.00 -1.42
CA HIS A 28 -17.94 -4.43 -2.27
C HIS A 28 -16.98 -5.34 -1.53
N GLU A 29 -16.59 -6.44 -2.19
CA GLU A 29 -15.57 -7.34 -1.68
C GLU A 29 -14.16 -6.80 -1.97
N VAL A 30 -13.49 -6.37 -0.90
CA VAL A 30 -12.09 -5.92 -0.94
C VAL A 30 -11.25 -6.86 -0.07
N THR A 31 -10.39 -7.64 -0.72
CA THR A 31 -9.48 -8.58 -0.05
C THR A 31 -8.21 -7.87 0.38
N ASP A 32 -7.57 -8.38 1.43
CA ASP A 32 -6.31 -7.83 1.95
C ASP A 32 -5.20 -7.84 0.89
N GLN A 33 -5.17 -8.87 0.02
CA GLN A 33 -4.25 -8.94 -1.11
C GLN A 33 -4.43 -7.77 -2.08
N LYS A 34 -5.69 -7.33 -2.35
CA LYS A 34 -5.94 -6.14 -3.18
C LYS A 34 -5.41 -4.87 -2.51
N ILE A 35 -5.50 -4.78 -1.18
CA ILE A 35 -4.98 -3.64 -0.41
C ILE A 35 -3.46 -3.63 -0.44
N VAL A 36 -2.81 -4.75 -0.13
CA VAL A 36 -1.35 -4.95 -0.19
C VAL A 36 -0.81 -4.56 -1.56
N ASN A 37 -1.37 -5.14 -2.64
CA ASN A 37 -0.96 -4.81 -4.00
C ASN A 37 -1.16 -3.32 -4.29
N LYS A 38 -2.24 -2.71 -3.79
CA LYS A 38 -2.51 -1.30 -4.04
C LYS A 38 -1.51 -0.38 -3.33
N ILE A 39 -1.09 -0.73 -2.11
CA ILE A 39 -0.05 -0.03 -1.35
C ILE A 39 1.28 -0.15 -2.08
N LEU A 40 1.68 -1.39 -2.39
CA LEU A 40 2.93 -1.69 -3.08
C LEU A 40 3.01 -0.94 -4.41
N VAL A 41 2.02 -1.05 -5.29
CA VAL A 41 2.05 -0.35 -6.60
C VAL A 41 2.09 1.16 -6.43
N SER A 42 1.38 1.75 -5.48
CA SER A 42 1.32 3.21 -5.39
C SER A 42 2.55 3.84 -4.73
N ILE A 43 3.20 3.09 -3.84
CA ILE A 43 4.48 3.48 -3.23
C ILE A 43 5.61 3.17 -4.21
N LEU A 44 5.64 1.97 -4.80
CA LEU A 44 6.60 1.62 -5.84
C LEU A 44 6.49 2.55 -7.05
N ASP A 45 5.32 2.97 -7.53
CA ASP A 45 5.22 3.98 -8.60
C ASP A 45 5.95 5.30 -8.23
N ASN A 46 5.95 5.68 -6.95
CA ASN A 46 6.65 6.88 -6.47
C ASN A 46 8.17 6.62 -6.28
N PHE A 47 8.51 5.38 -5.91
CA PHE A 47 9.88 4.89 -5.69
C PHE A 47 10.52 4.26 -6.95
N GLU A 48 9.79 4.08 -8.06
CA GLU A 48 10.24 3.53 -9.34
C GLU A 48 11.25 4.47 -10.00
N SER A 49 11.27 5.75 -9.59
CA SER A 49 12.39 6.66 -9.86
C SER A 49 13.73 6.19 -9.25
N LYS A 50 13.72 5.20 -8.34
CA LYS A 50 14.89 4.78 -7.55
C LYS A 50 15.13 3.26 -7.40
N VAL A 51 14.24 2.33 -7.74
CA VAL A 51 14.42 0.93 -7.31
C VAL A 51 14.23 -0.14 -8.40
N THR A 52 15.37 -0.69 -8.80
CA THR A 52 15.64 -1.85 -9.67
C THR A 52 15.41 -3.21 -8.99
N SER A 53 14.76 -3.28 -7.81
CA SER A 53 14.77 -4.46 -6.92
C SER A 53 13.39 -5.10 -6.68
N LEU A 54 12.52 -5.13 -7.68
CA LEU A 54 11.22 -5.84 -7.63
C LEU A 54 11.34 -7.33 -7.26
N GLU A 55 12.53 -7.93 -7.39
CA GLU A 55 12.79 -9.33 -7.03
C GLU A 55 12.70 -9.61 -5.51
N ASP A 56 13.01 -8.64 -4.65
CA ASP A 56 12.93 -8.79 -3.19
C ASP A 56 11.48 -8.66 -2.66
N TYR A 57 10.55 -8.17 -3.48
CA TYR A 57 9.15 -7.92 -3.10
C TYR A 57 8.23 -9.14 -3.23
N LYS A 58 8.72 -10.26 -3.80
CA LYS A 58 7.90 -11.47 -4.00
C LYS A 58 7.28 -12.00 -2.71
N ASP A 59 7.94 -11.83 -1.56
CA ASP A 59 7.41 -12.25 -0.26
C ASP A 59 6.45 -11.24 0.39
N LEU A 60 6.44 -9.98 -0.05
CA LEU A 60 5.57 -8.93 0.49
C LEU A 60 4.10 -9.07 0.05
N THR A 61 3.80 -9.94 -0.91
CA THR A 61 2.41 -10.26 -1.26
C THR A 61 1.73 -11.20 -0.26
N ARG A 62 2.51 -11.83 0.64
CA ARG A 62 2.06 -12.78 1.66
C ARG A 62 1.98 -12.19 3.06
N ILE A 63 2.48 -10.97 3.26
CA ILE A 63 2.48 -10.33 4.57
C ILE A 63 1.13 -9.67 4.85
N LEU A 64 0.80 -9.52 6.13
CA LEU A 64 -0.43 -8.85 6.52
C LEU A 64 -0.36 -7.35 6.16
N VAL A 65 -1.50 -6.74 5.83
CA VAL A 65 -1.58 -5.29 5.53
C VAL A 65 -0.92 -4.46 6.63
N LYS A 66 -1.13 -4.84 7.90
CA LYS A 66 -0.52 -4.17 9.06
C LYS A 66 1.02 -4.26 9.07
N GLU A 67 1.56 -5.42 8.69
CA GLU A 67 3.00 -5.66 8.70
C GLU A 67 3.65 -4.89 7.56
N LEU A 68 3.00 -4.87 6.39
CA LEU A 68 3.45 -4.07 5.26
C LEU A 68 3.53 -2.59 5.62
N ILE A 69 2.48 -2.05 6.23
CA ILE A 69 2.45 -0.63 6.63
C ILE A 69 3.57 -0.35 7.64
N SER A 70 3.71 -1.19 8.67
CA SER A 70 4.80 -1.02 9.66
C SER A 70 6.19 -1.09 9.04
N THR A 71 6.43 -2.02 8.11
CA THR A 71 7.71 -2.13 7.39
C THR A 71 7.96 -0.89 6.56
N LEU A 72 6.99 -0.41 5.79
CA LEU A 72 7.13 0.76 4.94
C LEU A 72 7.34 2.05 5.76
N LEU A 73 6.64 2.20 6.89
CA LEU A 73 6.85 3.33 7.81
C LEU A 73 8.23 3.31 8.46
N ALA A 74 8.90 2.16 8.56
CA ALA A 74 10.28 2.08 9.04
C ALA A 74 11.32 2.51 7.98
N PHE A 75 10.92 2.61 6.70
CA PHE A 75 11.77 3.03 5.58
C PHE A 75 11.58 4.51 5.17
N GLU A 76 10.53 5.16 5.66
CA GLU A 76 10.24 6.61 5.48
C GLU A 76 11.08 7.47 6.44
#